data_AF-A0A0R2KXI4-F1
#
_entry.id   AF-A0A0R2KXI4-F1
#
_cell.length_a   1.000
_cell.length_b   1.000
_cell.length_c   1.000
_cell.angle_alpha   90.00
_cell.angle_beta   90.00
_cell.angle_gamma   90.00
#
_symmetry.space_group_name_H-M   'P 1'
#
loop_
_entity.id
_entity.type
_entity.pdbx_description
1 polymer ?
#
loop_
_entity_poly.entity_id
_entity_poly.type
_entity_poly.pdbx_seq_one_letter_code
_entity_poly.pdbx_strand_id
1 'polypeptide(L)'
;MAIGMTVPKDQIQNSTGFVYTYGKLLTSIGLPGDLLQKIVGIMLACGIIGELGNWIAGPNQGMYEAAREGYMPKFFAKTTKHGVPIRIMILQSSIVTISALLITFTSGANADFAFNVSLAVTTAQYLMVYMIMLIAYIVLKRRHEDYHRMYYMSKNPNTSIAIAILALIITVIAFFVTFVPA
;
A
#
# COMPACT_ATOMS: atom_id res chain seq x y z
N MET A 1 -5.85 -13.85 12.28
CA MET A 1 -6.61 -15.08 12.62
C MET A 1 -7.44 -14.95 13.90
N ALA A 2 -7.01 -14.22 14.94
CA ALA A 2 -7.80 -14.08 16.18
C ALA A 2 -9.19 -13.42 15.97
N ILE A 3 -9.31 -12.34 15.19
CA ILE A 3 -10.58 -11.62 14.97
C ILE A 3 -11.63 -12.50 14.25
N GLY A 4 -11.23 -13.23 13.22
CA GLY A 4 -12.15 -14.10 12.45
C GLY A 4 -12.63 -15.33 13.22
N MET A 5 -12.02 -15.66 14.36
CA MET A 5 -12.47 -16.74 15.25
C MET A 5 -13.37 -16.21 16.38
N THR A 6 -13.36 -14.90 16.66
CA THR A 6 -14.03 -14.32 17.83
C THR A 6 -15.23 -13.44 17.48
N VAL A 7 -15.34 -12.97 16.24
CA VAL A 7 -16.44 -12.12 15.78
C VAL A 7 -17.14 -12.76 14.57
N PRO A 8 -18.48 -12.91 14.62
CA PRO A 8 -19.26 -13.36 13.46
C PRO A 8 -18.98 -12.52 12.20
N LYS A 9 -18.91 -13.17 11.03
CA LYS A 9 -18.50 -12.53 9.76
C LYS A 9 -19.37 -11.31 9.40
N ASP A 10 -20.64 -11.33 9.78
CA ASP A 10 -21.65 -10.27 9.60
C ASP A 10 -21.39 -9.02 10.46
N GLN A 11 -20.57 -9.11 11.51
CA GLN A 11 -20.28 -8.01 12.44
C GLN A 11 -18.86 -7.43 12.27
N ILE A 12 -18.09 -7.93 11.30
CA ILE A 12 -16.75 -7.43 11.00
C ILE A 12 -16.89 -6.22 10.05
N GLN A 13 -16.82 -5.02 10.61
CA GLN A 13 -16.61 -3.80 9.82
C GLN A 13 -15.13 -3.74 9.40
N ASN A 14 -14.84 -3.50 8.14
CA ASN A 14 -13.44 -3.47 7.66
C ASN A 14 -12.70 -2.22 8.17
N SER A 15 -13.42 -1.11 8.33
CA SER A 15 -12.87 0.17 8.78
C SER A 15 -12.62 0.27 10.29
N THR A 16 -13.48 -0.32 11.11
CA THR A 16 -13.42 -0.21 12.60
C THR A 16 -13.23 -1.55 13.32
N GLY A 17 -13.15 -2.65 12.57
CA GLY A 17 -13.28 -4.01 13.08
C GLY A 17 -12.29 -4.38 14.16
N PHE A 18 -11.06 -3.87 14.11
CA PHE A 18 -10.07 -4.13 15.16
C PHE A 18 -10.50 -3.55 16.51
N VAL A 19 -10.85 -2.26 16.54
CA VAL A 19 -11.22 -1.53 17.77
C VAL A 19 -12.51 -2.13 18.35
N TYR A 20 -13.49 -2.39 17.48
CA TYR A 20 -14.75 -3.03 17.85
C TYR A 20 -14.55 -4.44 18.43
N THR A 21 -13.76 -5.28 17.75
CA THR A 21 -13.47 -6.65 18.21
C THR A 21 -12.79 -6.65 19.56
N TYR A 22 -11.85 -5.71 19.77
CA TYR A 22 -11.14 -5.57 21.03
C TYR A 22 -12.10 -5.23 22.18
N GLY A 23 -13.00 -4.26 21.97
CA GLY A 23 -14.05 -3.93 22.95
C GLY A 23 -14.95 -5.13 23.27
N LYS A 24 -15.43 -5.82 22.24
CA LYS A 24 -16.30 -7.00 22.39
C LYS A 24 -15.64 -8.14 23.16
N LEU A 25 -14.36 -8.39 22.89
CA LEU A 25 -13.57 -9.39 23.63
C LEU A 25 -13.42 -9.03 25.10
N LEU A 26 -13.10 -7.76 25.41
CA LEU A 26 -12.95 -7.30 26.79
C LEU A 26 -14.26 -7.38 27.58
N THR A 27 -15.39 -7.05 26.94
CA THR A 27 -16.71 -7.23 27.55
C THR A 27 -17.00 -8.71 27.83
N SER A 28 -16.60 -9.63 26.95
CA SER A 28 -16.81 -11.07 27.15
C SER A 28 -16.09 -11.66 28.36
N ILE A 29 -15.00 -11.02 28.81
CA ILE A 29 -14.22 -11.42 30.00
C ILE A 29 -14.55 -10.58 31.24
N GLY A 30 -15.63 -9.77 31.21
CA GLY A 30 -16.12 -8.99 32.35
C GLY A 30 -15.41 -7.65 32.59
N LEU A 31 -14.58 -7.19 31.66
CA LEU A 31 -13.92 -5.87 31.73
C LEU A 31 -14.80 -4.78 31.10
N PRO A 32 -14.55 -3.48 31.41
CA PRO A 32 -15.29 -2.36 30.82
C PRO A 32 -14.87 -2.14 29.34
N GLY A 33 -15.33 -3.02 28.46
CA GLY A 33 -14.95 -3.05 27.04
C GLY A 33 -15.24 -1.75 26.30
N ASP A 34 -16.37 -1.08 26.58
CA ASP A 34 -16.73 0.19 25.94
C ASP A 34 -15.74 1.33 26.23
N LEU A 35 -15.20 1.38 27.45
CA LEU A 35 -14.21 2.39 27.85
C LEU A 35 -12.85 2.07 27.25
N LEU A 36 -12.42 0.82 27.37
CA LEU A 36 -11.11 0.36 26.88
C LEU A 36 -11.04 0.41 25.35
N GLN A 37 -12.15 0.13 24.66
CA GLN A 37 -12.29 0.31 23.22
C GLN A 37 -11.99 1.75 22.79
N LYS A 38 -12.56 2.74 23.48
CA LYS A 38 -12.34 4.17 23.16
C LYS A 38 -10.89 4.57 23.38
N ILE A 39 -10.28 4.13 24.48
CA ILE A 39 -8.87 4.42 24.80
C ILE A 39 -7.96 3.85 23.71
N VAL A 40 -8.14 2.58 23.35
CA VAL A 40 -7.35 1.93 22.29
C VAL A 40 -7.61 2.59 20.93
N GLY A 41 -8.84 2.99 20.63
CA GLY A 41 -9.15 3.75 19.43
C GLY A 41 -8.36 5.06 19.33
N ILE A 42 -8.23 5.80 20.43
CA ILE A 42 -7.41 7.03 20.48
C ILE A 42 -5.92 6.71 20.28
N MET A 43 -5.41 5.70 20.97
CA MET A 43 -4.00 5.29 20.83
C MET A 43 -3.67 4.87 19.40
N LEU A 44 -4.56 4.13 18.74
CA LEU A 44 -4.42 3.75 17.34
C LEU A 44 -4.47 4.96 16.41
N ALA A 45 -5.39 5.90 16.65
CA ALA A 45 -5.46 7.14 15.87
C ALA A 45 -4.14 7.93 15.97
N CYS A 46 -3.57 8.06 17.17
CA CYS A 46 -2.24 8.67 17.37
C CYS A 46 -1.15 7.93 16.60
N GLY A 47 -1.14 6.59 16.62
CA GLY A 47 -0.19 5.77 15.87
C GLY A 47 -0.27 6.00 14.36
N ILE A 48 -1.48 6.03 13.81
CA ILE A 48 -1.72 6.28 12.38
C ILE A 48 -1.26 7.69 11.99
N ILE A 49 -1.52 8.71 12.81
CA ILE A 49 -1.04 10.08 12.55
C ILE A 49 0.50 10.13 12.52
N GLY A 50 1.15 9.45 13.45
CA GLY A 50 2.61 9.33 13.48
C GLY A 50 3.16 8.64 12.22
N GLU A 51 2.51 7.55 11.79
CA GLU A 51 2.87 6.84 10.57
C GLU A 51 2.73 7.73 9.32
N LEU A 52 1.60 8.43 9.18
CA LEU A 52 1.36 9.34 8.04
C LEU A 52 2.43 10.42 7.91
N GLY A 53 2.97 10.93 9.02
CA GLY A 53 4.09 11.88 9.02
C GLY A 53 5.35 11.33 8.33
N ASN A 54 5.66 10.04 8.54
CA ASN A 54 6.83 9.40 7.96
C ASN A 54 6.66 9.11 6.46
N TRP A 55 5.43 8.79 6.02
CA TRP A 55 5.10 8.52 4.62
C TRP A 55 5.17 9.74 3.70
N ILE A 56 5.23 10.95 4.25
CA ILE A 56 5.39 12.17 3.44
C ILE A 56 6.85 12.34 3.00
N ALA A 57 7.85 12.02 3.82
CA ALA A 57 9.24 12.29 3.45
C ALA A 57 9.83 11.23 2.52
N GLY A 58 9.60 9.94 2.81
CA GLY A 58 10.29 8.82 2.16
C GLY A 58 10.09 8.75 0.63
N PRO A 59 8.86 8.52 0.15
CA PRO A 59 8.57 8.38 -1.28
C PRO A 59 8.96 9.62 -2.09
N ASN A 60 8.77 10.81 -1.52
CA ASN A 60 9.08 12.08 -2.18
C ASN A 60 10.58 12.26 -2.45
N GLN A 61 11.46 11.72 -1.60
CA GLN A 61 12.90 11.72 -1.87
C GLN A 61 13.27 10.77 -3.01
N GLY A 62 12.66 9.57 -3.06
CA GLY A 62 12.88 8.64 -4.18
C GLY A 62 12.43 9.23 -5.53
N MET A 63 11.26 9.88 -5.56
CA MET A 63 10.78 10.58 -6.75
C MET A 63 11.64 11.81 -7.09
N TYR A 64 12.18 12.50 -6.09
CA TYR A 64 13.07 13.64 -6.29
C TYR A 64 14.37 13.24 -7.00
N GLU A 65 15.01 12.15 -6.58
CA GLU A 65 16.19 11.63 -7.27
C GLU A 65 15.87 11.20 -8.70
N ALA A 66 14.72 10.55 -8.94
CA ALA A 66 14.27 10.26 -10.29
C ALA A 66 14.05 11.54 -11.13
N ALA A 67 13.52 12.61 -10.53
CA ALA A 67 13.37 13.90 -11.20
C ALA A 67 14.71 14.56 -11.54
N ARG A 68 15.74 14.40 -10.69
CA ARG A 68 17.10 14.91 -10.94
C ARG A 68 17.80 14.19 -12.08
N GLU A 69 17.57 12.88 -12.21
CA GLU A 69 18.04 12.05 -13.33
C GLU A 69 17.28 12.32 -14.65
N GLY A 70 16.30 13.24 -14.65
CA GLY A 70 15.58 13.65 -15.85
C GLY A 70 14.37 12.81 -16.21
N TYR A 71 13.93 11.89 -15.33
CA TYR A 71 12.70 11.10 -15.54
C TYR A 71 11.40 11.90 -15.32
N MET A 72 11.51 13.13 -14.80
CA MET A 72 10.38 14.06 -14.65
C MET A 72 10.74 15.47 -15.15
N PRO A 73 9.75 16.33 -15.44
CA PRO A 73 10.01 17.73 -15.76
C PRO A 73 10.90 18.41 -14.72
N LYS A 74 11.85 19.24 -15.18
CA LYS A 74 12.78 20.02 -14.33
C LYS A 74 12.09 20.86 -13.25
N PHE A 75 10.79 21.11 -13.41
CA PHE A 75 9.96 21.74 -12.39
C PHE A 75 9.94 20.92 -11.08
N PHE A 76 9.90 19.59 -11.13
CA PHE A 76 9.84 18.71 -9.95
C PHE A 76 11.20 18.42 -9.33
N ALA A 77 12.29 18.62 -10.07
CA ALA A 77 13.66 18.48 -9.59
C ALA A 77 14.15 19.68 -8.74
N LYS A 78 13.24 20.49 -8.17
CA LYS A 78 13.60 21.64 -7.33
C LYS A 78 13.20 21.41 -5.87
N THR A 79 14.13 21.71 -4.97
CA THR A 79 13.91 21.69 -3.52
C THR A 79 13.76 23.08 -2.93
N THR A 80 13.24 23.13 -1.71
CA THR A 80 13.31 24.32 -0.85
C THR A 80 14.74 24.51 -0.31
N LYS A 81 14.96 25.63 0.40
CA LYS A 81 16.22 25.93 1.11
C LYS A 81 16.62 24.86 2.15
N HIS A 82 15.68 24.04 2.60
CA HIS A 82 15.91 22.96 3.56
C HIS A 82 16.02 21.58 2.90
N GLY A 83 16.22 21.50 1.57
CA GLY A 83 16.35 20.23 0.86
C GLY A 83 15.04 19.45 0.70
N VAL A 84 13.89 20.08 0.97
CA VAL A 84 12.58 19.42 0.90
C VAL A 84 11.99 19.56 -0.52
N PRO A 85 11.64 18.45 -1.22
CA PRO A 85 11.05 18.49 -2.57
C PRO A 85 9.55 18.83 -2.53
N ILE A 86 9.22 20.05 -2.10
CA ILE A 86 7.83 20.49 -1.81
C ILE A 86 6.89 20.35 -3.01
N ARG A 87 7.40 20.44 -4.24
CA ARG A 87 6.59 20.34 -5.46
C ARG A 87 6.08 18.93 -5.70
N ILE A 88 6.93 17.93 -5.43
CA ILE A 88 6.55 16.52 -5.50
C ILE A 88 5.60 16.19 -4.35
N MET A 89 5.87 16.72 -3.15
CA MET A 89 4.96 16.58 -2.00
C MET A 89 3.56 17.11 -2.31
N ILE A 90 3.46 18.29 -2.92
CA ILE A 90 2.17 18.88 -3.32
C ILE A 90 1.51 17.98 -4.37
N LEU A 91 2.24 17.55 -5.41
CA LEU A 91 1.68 16.68 -6.45
C LEU A 91 1.12 15.37 -5.85
N GLN A 92 1.91 14.65 -5.05
CA GLN A 92 1.48 13.42 -4.39
C GLN A 92 0.27 13.66 -3.50
N SER A 93 0.32 14.70 -2.65
CA SER A 93 -0.76 15.02 -1.74
C SER A 93 -2.04 15.38 -2.48
N SER A 94 -1.96 16.15 -3.57
CA SER A 94 -3.11 16.47 -4.41
C SER A 94 -3.74 15.23 -5.03
N ILE A 95 -2.93 14.29 -5.56
CA ILE A 95 -3.43 13.04 -6.13
C ILE A 95 -4.16 12.20 -5.06
N VAL A 96 -3.56 12.07 -3.87
CA VAL A 96 -4.15 11.32 -2.76
C VAL A 96 -5.44 11.98 -2.27
N THR A 97 -5.46 13.30 -2.08
CA THR A 97 -6.66 14.04 -1.66
C THR A 97 -7.78 13.91 -2.68
N ILE A 98 -7.50 14.10 -3.97
CA ILE A 98 -8.51 13.96 -5.03
C ILE A 98 -9.07 12.54 -5.06
N SER A 99 -8.20 11.53 -5.01
CA SER A 99 -8.62 10.12 -5.00
C SER A 99 -9.48 9.79 -3.78
N ALA A 100 -9.09 10.28 -2.59
CA ALA A 100 -9.84 10.09 -1.35
C ALA A 100 -11.23 10.75 -1.42
N LEU A 101 -11.33 11.98 -1.95
CA LEU A 101 -12.61 12.66 -2.13
C LEU A 101 -13.49 11.89 -3.11
N LEU A 102 -12.96 11.47 -4.27
CA LEU A 102 -13.71 10.71 -5.26
C LEU A 102 -14.26 9.41 -4.68
N ILE A 103 -13.42 8.62 -4.00
CA ILE A 103 -13.85 7.34 -3.43
C ILE A 103 -14.88 7.59 -2.32
N THR A 104 -14.62 8.53 -1.41
CA THR A 104 -15.50 8.81 -0.27
C THR A 104 -16.89 9.27 -0.73
N PHE A 105 -16.97 10.24 -1.66
CA PHE A 105 -18.25 10.76 -2.11
C PHE A 105 -18.99 9.81 -3.06
N THR A 106 -18.28 8.99 -3.85
CA THR A 106 -18.92 7.99 -4.72
C THR A 106 -19.47 6.80 -3.92
N SER A 107 -18.85 6.48 -2.77
CA SER A 107 -19.25 5.37 -1.91
C SER A 107 -20.47 5.66 -1.03
N GLY A 108 -20.98 6.89 -1.05
CA GLY A 108 -22.10 7.32 -0.21
C GLY A 108 -21.81 7.15 1.28
N ALA A 109 -22.79 6.68 2.05
CA ALA A 109 -22.66 6.47 3.49
C ALA A 109 -21.93 5.16 3.88
N ASN A 110 -21.51 4.34 2.92
CA ASN A 110 -20.89 3.04 3.20
C ASN A 110 -19.36 3.17 3.31
N ALA A 111 -18.89 3.40 4.53
CA ALA A 111 -17.46 3.52 4.84
C ALA A 111 -16.67 2.24 4.54
N ASP A 112 -17.27 1.05 4.70
CA ASP A 112 -16.60 -0.21 4.42
C ASP A 112 -16.43 -0.45 2.92
N PHE A 113 -17.40 -0.01 2.10
CA PHE A 113 -17.25 -0.01 0.64
C PHE A 113 -16.13 0.94 0.21
N ALA A 114 -16.10 2.18 0.74
CA ALA A 114 -15.04 3.14 0.47
C ALA A 114 -13.65 2.59 0.84
N PHE A 115 -13.55 1.91 1.99
CA PHE A 115 -12.33 1.27 2.45
C PHE A 115 -11.88 0.15 1.50
N ASN A 116 -12.78 -0.76 1.13
CA ASN A 116 -12.49 -1.88 0.23
C ASN A 116 -12.05 -1.40 -1.15
N VAL A 117 -12.72 -0.38 -1.71
CA VAL A 117 -12.33 0.23 -2.99
C VAL A 117 -10.95 0.87 -2.88
N SER A 118 -10.66 1.59 -1.79
CA SER A 118 -9.34 2.21 -1.57
C SER A 118 -8.22 1.18 -1.48
N LEU A 119 -8.48 0.08 -0.77
CA LEU A 119 -7.56 -1.06 -0.68
C LEU A 119 -7.32 -1.67 -2.07
N ALA A 120 -8.40 -1.95 -2.81
CA ALA A 120 -8.33 -2.53 -4.15
C ALA A 120 -7.53 -1.66 -5.13
N VAL A 121 -7.79 -0.35 -5.17
CA VAL A 121 -7.04 0.59 -6.02
C VAL A 121 -5.56 0.59 -5.65
N THR A 122 -5.24 0.63 -4.36
CA THR A 122 -3.86 0.62 -3.88
C THR A 122 -3.15 -0.68 -4.25
N THR A 123 -3.80 -1.83 -4.03
CA THR A 123 -3.28 -3.15 -4.40
C THR A 123 -3.05 -3.26 -5.90
N ALA A 124 -4.03 -2.83 -6.72
CA ALA A 124 -3.90 -2.85 -8.17
C ALA A 124 -2.71 -2.00 -8.65
N GLN A 125 -2.51 -0.80 -8.07
CA GLN A 125 -1.36 0.06 -8.38
C GLN A 125 -0.02 -0.62 -8.07
N TYR A 126 0.12 -1.25 -6.89
CA TYR A 126 1.34 -1.98 -6.54
C TYR A 126 1.60 -3.18 -7.46
N LEU A 127 0.57 -3.94 -7.80
CA LEU A 127 0.69 -5.09 -8.68
C LEU A 127 1.14 -4.67 -10.09
N MET A 128 0.68 -3.52 -10.60
CA MET A 128 1.20 -2.97 -11.87
C MET A 128 2.71 -2.73 -11.83
N VAL A 129 3.21 -2.12 -10.75
CA VAL A 129 4.65 -1.90 -10.58
C VAL A 129 5.40 -3.22 -10.50
N TYR A 130 4.87 -4.22 -9.77
CA TYR A 130 5.48 -5.54 -9.69
C TYR A 130 5.50 -6.27 -11.03
N MET A 131 4.46 -6.14 -11.86
CA MET A 131 4.46 -6.70 -13.22
C MET A 131 5.59 -6.11 -14.05
N ILE A 132 5.76 -4.78 -14.04
CA ILE A 132 6.85 -4.10 -14.76
C ILE A 132 8.21 -4.57 -14.23
N MET A 133 8.37 -4.66 -12.91
CA MET A 133 9.61 -5.11 -12.28
C MET A 133 9.97 -6.56 -12.64
N LEU A 134 8.99 -7.46 -12.65
CA LEU A 134 9.18 -8.85 -13.03
C LEU A 134 9.53 -9.01 -14.51
N ILE A 135 8.87 -8.25 -15.39
CA ILE A 135 9.21 -8.21 -16.82
C ILE A 135 10.64 -7.68 -17.01
N ALA A 136 10.99 -6.58 -16.34
CA ALA A 136 12.34 -6.01 -16.38
C ALA A 136 13.39 -7.01 -15.89
N TYR A 137 13.09 -7.77 -14.84
CA TYR A 137 13.95 -8.84 -14.34
C TYR A 137 14.17 -9.96 -15.37
N ILE A 138 13.10 -10.40 -16.05
CA ILE A 138 13.18 -11.40 -17.12
C ILE A 138 14.04 -10.88 -18.28
N VAL A 139 13.85 -9.62 -18.69
CA VAL A 139 14.66 -8.96 -19.73
C VAL A 139 16.12 -8.88 -19.31
N LEU A 140 16.40 -8.45 -18.08
CA LEU A 140 17.75 -8.36 -17.51
C LEU A 140 18.44 -9.73 -17.51
N LYS A 141 17.72 -10.80 -17.16
CA LYS A 141 18.26 -12.16 -17.16
C LYS A 141 18.52 -12.71 -18.56
N ARG A 142 17.71 -12.36 -19.56
CA ARG A 142 17.86 -12.86 -20.94
C ARG A 142 18.85 -12.06 -21.79
N ARG A 143 18.91 -10.74 -21.62
CA ARG A 143 19.68 -9.84 -22.50
C ARG A 143 20.94 -9.28 -21.88
N HIS A 144 21.06 -9.32 -20.55
CA HIS A 144 22.12 -8.66 -19.80
C HIS A 144 22.63 -9.56 -18.69
N GLU A 145 22.92 -10.82 -19.03
CA GLU A 145 23.52 -11.77 -18.09
C GLU A 145 24.95 -11.37 -17.73
N ASP A 146 25.65 -10.69 -18.65
CA ASP A 146 27.06 -10.33 -18.57
C ASP A 146 27.36 -9.20 -17.55
N TYR A 147 26.33 -8.55 -17.01
CA TYR A 147 26.52 -7.52 -15.99
C TYR A 147 26.96 -8.12 -14.67
N HIS A 148 27.96 -7.49 -14.03
CA HIS A 148 28.42 -7.88 -12.71
C HIS A 148 27.29 -7.70 -11.68
N ARG A 149 26.93 -8.79 -10.99
CA ARG A 149 25.91 -8.81 -9.94
C ARG A 149 26.53 -9.21 -8.62
N MET A 150 26.31 -8.42 -7.58
CA MET A 150 26.72 -8.76 -6.21
C MET A 150 25.85 -9.86 -5.60
N TYR A 151 24.61 -10.01 -6.11
CA TYR A 151 23.64 -10.99 -5.62
C TYR A 151 22.99 -11.76 -6.78
N TYR A 152 22.85 -13.07 -6.58
CA TYR A 152 22.14 -13.96 -7.51
C TYR A 152 21.07 -14.74 -6.75
N MET A 153 19.82 -14.61 -7.19
CA MET A 153 18.70 -15.42 -6.66
C MET A 153 18.91 -16.92 -6.95
N SER A 154 19.36 -17.24 -8.15
CA SER A 154 19.84 -18.57 -8.53
C SER A 154 20.99 -18.42 -9.51
N LYS A 155 21.96 -19.34 -9.43
CA LYS A 155 23.08 -19.44 -10.37
C LYS A 155 22.61 -19.87 -11.76
N ASN A 156 21.46 -20.55 -11.87
CA ASN A 156 20.89 -20.94 -13.15
C ASN A 156 19.92 -19.86 -13.68
N PRO A 157 20.19 -19.25 -14.86
CA PRO A 157 19.33 -18.23 -15.45
C PRO A 157 17.93 -18.74 -15.77
N ASN A 158 17.81 -19.97 -16.25
CA ASN A 158 16.52 -20.57 -16.63
C ASN A 158 15.62 -20.77 -15.41
N THR A 159 16.19 -21.21 -14.28
CA THR A 159 15.44 -21.34 -13.03
C THR A 159 14.97 -19.98 -12.52
N SER A 160 15.83 -18.96 -12.59
CA SER A 160 15.48 -17.59 -12.18
C SER A 160 14.33 -17.04 -13.03
N ILE A 161 14.37 -17.26 -14.34
CA ILE A 161 13.32 -16.82 -15.27
C ILE A 161 12.03 -17.61 -15.04
N ALA A 162 12.08 -18.92 -14.81
CA ALA A 162 10.90 -19.74 -14.54
C ALA A 162 10.16 -19.26 -13.27
N ILE A 163 10.90 -18.95 -12.20
CA ILE A 163 10.32 -18.39 -10.96
C ILE A 163 9.72 -17.00 -11.23
N ALA A 164 10.40 -16.15 -11.99
CA ALA A 164 9.88 -14.82 -12.34
C ALA A 164 8.60 -14.89 -13.19
N ILE A 165 8.50 -15.86 -14.12
CA ILE A 165 7.28 -16.10 -14.91
C ILE A 165 6.15 -16.60 -14.02
N LEU A 166 6.42 -17.54 -13.11
CA LEU A 166 5.43 -18.02 -12.15
C LEU A 166 4.91 -16.87 -11.26
N ALA A 167 5.83 -16.05 -10.73
CA ALA A 167 5.47 -14.86 -9.94
C ALA A 167 4.66 -13.85 -10.77
N LEU A 168 5.00 -13.67 -12.05
CA LEU A 168 4.26 -12.79 -12.95
C LEU A 168 2.83 -13.30 -13.16
N ILE A 169 2.64 -14.60 -13.40
CA ILE A 169 1.30 -15.20 -13.54
C ILE A 169 0.48 -14.99 -12.26
N ILE A 170 1.06 -15.24 -11.09
CA ILE A 170 0.39 -15.03 -9.80
C ILE A 170 0.01 -13.55 -9.62
N THR A 171 0.91 -12.63 -9.97
CA THR A 171 0.68 -11.18 -9.88
C THR A 171 -0.44 -10.73 -10.81
N VAL A 172 -0.48 -11.25 -12.04
CA VAL A 172 -1.54 -10.98 -13.02
C VAL A 172 -2.89 -11.50 -12.52
N ILE A 173 -2.93 -12.73 -12.00
CA ILE A 173 -4.16 -13.30 -11.42
C ILE A 173 -4.65 -12.43 -10.25
N ALA A 174 -3.76 -12.11 -9.31
CA ALA A 174 -4.09 -11.25 -8.17
C ALA A 174 -4.60 -9.87 -8.60
N PHE A 175 -4.05 -9.30 -9.68
CA PHE A 175 -4.49 -8.04 -10.24
C PHE A 175 -5.95 -8.12 -10.71
N PHE A 176 -6.33 -9.17 -11.44
CA PHE A 176 -7.73 -9.34 -11.88
C PHE A 176 -8.68 -9.66 -10.73
N VAL A 177 -8.25 -10.47 -9.75
CA VAL A 177 -9.03 -10.75 -8.54
C VAL A 177 -9.35 -9.47 -7.77
N THR A 178 -8.47 -8.48 -7.80
CA THR A 178 -8.68 -7.18 -7.14
C THR A 178 -9.89 -6.41 -7.68
N PHE A 179 -10.35 -6.71 -8.90
CA PHE A 179 -11.56 -6.10 -9.49
C PHE A 179 -12.83 -6.91 -9.26
N VAL A 180 -12.74 -8.10 -8.66
CA VAL A 180 -13.90 -8.92 -8.30
C VAL A 180 -14.30 -8.55 -6.87
N PRO A 181 -15.49 -7.96 -6.66
CA PRO A 181 -15.97 -7.63 -5.31
C PRO A 181 -16.06 -8.90 -4.44
N ALA A 182 -15.62 -8.79 -3.19
CA ALA A 182 -15.68 -9.86 -2.19
C ALA A 182 -17.07 -9.99 -1.53
#